data_AF-A0A9D5CZE2-F1
#
_entry.id   AF-A0A9D5CZE2-F1
#
_cell.length_a   1.000
_cell.length_b   1.000
_cell.length_c   1.000
_cell.angle_alpha   90.00
_cell.angle_beta   90.00
_cell.angle_gamma   90.00
#
_symmetry.space_group_name_H-M   'P 1'
#
loop_
_entity.id
_entity.type
_entity.pdbx_description
1 polymer ?
#
loop_
_entity_poly.entity_id
_entity_poly.type
_entity_poly.pdbx_seq_one_letter_code
_entity_poly.pdbx_strand_id
1 'polypeptide(L)'
;MSDAMRAAVRNVAWYFPTAIVSGRCRDKAELYYDGSHGMDIKGPAKGPRYTKAKSKAVLFQPANEFLPMIDEIYKVLLEKIKSIPGAKVENN
;
A
#
# COMPACT_ATOMS: atom_id res chain seq x y z
N MET A 1 -3.29 4.33 -12.38
CA MET A 1 -2.63 5.58 -12.82
C MET A 1 -2.09 5.33 -14.21
N SER A 2 -2.40 6.22 -15.15
CA SER A 2 -1.75 6.21 -16.45
C SER A 2 -0.27 6.60 -16.33
N ASP A 3 0.51 6.34 -17.37
CA ASP A 3 1.94 6.71 -17.38
C ASP A 3 2.14 8.22 -17.30
N ALA A 4 1.27 9.01 -17.92
CA ALA A 4 1.27 10.47 -17.81
C ALA A 4 1.09 10.93 -16.35
N MET A 5 0.13 10.34 -15.61
CA MET A 5 -0.06 10.64 -14.19
C MET A 5 1.17 10.22 -13.36
N ARG A 6 1.74 9.05 -13.65
CA ARG A 6 2.93 8.57 -12.94
C ARG A 6 4.12 9.50 -13.17
N ALA A 7 4.33 9.98 -14.39
CA ALA A 7 5.38 10.95 -14.72
C ALA A 7 5.17 12.29 -14.01
N ALA A 8 3.93 12.80 -13.98
CA ALA A 8 3.61 14.03 -13.27
C ALA A 8 3.91 13.93 -11.76
N VAL A 9 3.47 12.85 -11.10
CA VAL A 9 3.74 12.62 -9.68
C VAL A 9 5.23 12.45 -9.41
N ARG A 10 5.94 11.72 -10.28
CA ARG A 10 7.39 11.58 -10.19
C ARG A 10 8.07 12.94 -10.26
N ASN A 11 7.69 13.81 -11.20
CA ASN A 11 8.26 15.15 -11.35
C ASN A 11 8.05 16.01 -10.09
N VAL A 12 6.85 15.99 -9.48
CA VAL A 12 6.58 16.72 -8.23
C VAL A 12 7.48 16.21 -7.10
N ALA A 13 7.65 14.90 -7.00
CA ALA A 13 8.47 14.28 -5.96
C ALA A 13 9.98 14.58 -6.06
N TRP A 14 10.45 15.07 -7.21
CA TRP A 14 11.83 15.57 -7.35
C TRP A 14 12.08 16.89 -6.61
N TYR A 15 11.02 17.67 -6.36
CA TYR A 15 11.13 19.00 -5.77
C TYR A 15 10.55 19.07 -4.36
N PHE A 16 9.55 18.24 -4.05
CA PHE A 16 8.83 18.30 -2.78
C PHE A 16 8.66 16.91 -2.14
N PRO A 17 8.68 16.81 -0.80
CA PRO A 17 8.30 15.58 -0.11
C PRO A 17 6.89 15.19 -0.54
N THR A 18 6.77 14.04 -1.19
CA THR A 18 5.52 13.60 -1.81
C THR A 18 5.19 12.19 -1.33
N ALA A 19 3.94 11.99 -0.95
CA ALA A 19 3.41 10.70 -0.53
C ALA A 19 2.10 10.39 -1.28
N ILE A 20 1.85 9.10 -1.51
CA ILE A 20 0.56 8.60 -2.01
C ILE A 20 -0.15 7.94 -0.83
N VAL A 21 -1.34 8.44 -0.50
CA VAL A 21 -2.20 7.89 0.55
C VAL A 21 -3.37 7.15 -0.11
N SER A 22 -3.58 5.88 0.26
CA SER A 22 -4.62 5.04 -0.32
C SER A 22 -5.13 3.99 0.67
N GLY A 23 -6.43 3.69 0.60
CA GLY A 23 -7.00 2.54 1.31
C GLY A 23 -6.67 1.18 0.68
N ARG A 24 -5.97 1.14 -0.46
CA ARG A 24 -5.66 -0.11 -1.20
C ARG A 24 -4.26 -0.62 -0.86
N CYS A 25 -4.02 -1.92 -1.05
CA CYS A 25 -2.69 -2.51 -1.00
C CYS A 25 -1.93 -2.23 -2.31
N ARG A 26 -0.62 -1.92 -2.24
CA ARG A 26 0.27 -1.84 -3.41
C ARG A 26 1.72 -2.20 -3.09
N ASP A 27 2.27 -3.16 -3.84
CA ASP A 27 3.65 -3.63 -3.68
C ASP A 27 4.75 -2.69 -4.22
N LYS A 28 4.38 -1.62 -4.96
CA LYS A 28 5.35 -0.84 -5.73
C LYS A 28 5.14 0.66 -5.56
N ALA A 29 5.94 1.26 -4.68
CA ALA A 29 6.07 2.71 -4.59
C ALA A 29 7.55 3.12 -4.67
N GLU A 30 7.85 3.99 -5.62
CA GLU A 30 9.13 4.72 -5.73
C GLU A 30 9.18 5.92 -4.77
N LEU A 31 8.08 6.18 -4.06
CA LEU A 31 7.80 7.33 -3.19
C LEU A 31 7.23 6.82 -1.86
N TYR A 32 7.03 7.73 -0.89
CA TYR A 32 6.32 7.39 0.33
C TYR A 32 4.91 6.92 0.00
N TYR A 33 4.56 5.74 0.47
CA TYR A 33 3.26 5.12 0.31
C TYR A 33 2.66 4.86 1.67
N ASP A 34 1.42 5.27 1.83
CA ASP A 34 0.56 4.93 2.95
C ASP A 34 -0.64 4.17 2.39
N GLY A 35 -0.57 2.85 2.49
CA GLY A 35 -1.57 1.90 2.05
C GLY A 35 -2.44 1.39 3.19
N SER A 36 -3.47 0.63 2.85
CA SER A 36 -4.28 -0.11 3.81
C SER A 36 -4.81 0.75 4.97
N HIS A 37 -5.15 2.01 4.68
CA HIS A 37 -5.67 2.98 5.65
C HIS A 37 -4.69 3.32 6.80
N GLY A 38 -3.39 3.45 6.54
CA GLY A 38 -2.40 3.74 7.59
C GLY A 38 -1.62 2.51 8.06
N MET A 39 -2.01 1.31 7.61
CA MET A 39 -1.49 0.05 8.12
C MET A 39 -0.33 -0.51 7.30
N ASP A 40 -0.04 0.08 6.14
CA ASP A 40 1.11 -0.28 5.30
C ASP A 40 1.85 0.98 4.83
N ILE A 41 2.82 1.42 5.63
CA ILE A 41 3.65 2.58 5.30
C ILE A 41 5.01 2.12 4.82
N LYS A 42 5.34 2.48 3.58
CA LYS A 42 6.62 2.19 2.95
C LYS A 42 7.23 3.46 2.37
N GLY A 43 8.44 3.78 2.81
CA GLY A 43 9.22 4.92 2.32
C GLY A 43 10.41 4.49 1.47
N PRO A 44 10.86 5.33 0.51
CA PRO A 44 12.06 5.04 -0.27
C PRO A 44 13.30 5.04 0.63
N ALA A 45 14.18 4.07 0.42
CA ALA A 45 15.46 3.96 1.14
C ALA A 45 16.46 5.08 0.81
N LYS A 46 16.21 5.82 -0.27
CA LYS A 46 16.97 7.01 -0.66
C LYS A 46 16.07 8.23 -0.52
N GLY A 47 16.53 9.21 0.25
CA GLY A 47 15.82 10.46 0.44
C GLY A 47 15.78 11.28 -0.86
N PRO A 48 14.98 12.35 -0.89
CA PRO A 48 14.99 13.27 -2.02
C PRO A 48 16.41 13.78 -2.30
N ARG A 49 16.81 13.87 -3.58
CA ARG A 49 18.18 14.28 -3.97
C ARG A 49 18.60 15.64 -3.41
N TYR A 50 17.64 16.51 -3.09
CA TYR A 50 17.88 17.86 -2.55
C TYR A 50 18.11 17.89 -1.03
N THR A 51 17.76 16.83 -0.30
CA THR A 51 18.12 16.71 1.12
C THR A 51 19.30 15.78 1.28
N LYS A 52 20.45 16.29 1.75
CA LYS A 52 21.61 15.48 2.17
C LYS A 52 21.32 14.55 3.38
N ALA A 53 20.08 14.57 3.89
CA ALA A 53 19.65 13.71 4.97
C ALA A 53 19.50 12.26 4.47
N LYS A 54 20.21 11.33 5.09
CA LYS A 54 19.97 9.90 4.93
C LYS A 54 18.56 9.61 5.47
N SER A 55 17.56 9.48 4.61
CA SER A 55 16.26 8.96 5.03
C SER A 55 16.46 7.48 5.42
N LYS A 56 16.02 7.10 6.62
CA LYS A 56 15.89 5.68 6.93
C LYS A 56 14.73 5.13 6.11
N ALA A 57 14.89 3.94 5.55
CA ALA A 57 13.76 3.23 4.96
C ALA A 57 12.69 3.07 6.05
N VAL A 58 11.51 3.61 5.79
CA VAL A 58 10.35 3.45 6.67
C VAL A 58 9.63 2.20 6.19
N LEU A 59 9.50 1.22 7.08
CA LEU A 59 8.65 0.05 6.89
C LEU A 59 7.82 -0.08 8.15
N PHE A 60 6.52 0.15 8.02
CA PHE A 60 5.57 0.03 9.12
C PHE A 60 4.35 -0.74 8.61
N GLN A 61 4.28 -2.02 8.99
CA GLN A 61 3.25 -2.96 8.57
C GLN A 61 2.68 -3.73 9.77
N PRO A 62 2.06 -3.05 10.75
CA PRO A 62 1.50 -3.72 11.94
C PRO A 62 0.40 -4.74 11.61
N ALA A 63 -0.28 -4.59 10.47
CA ALA A 63 -1.30 -5.54 10.04
C ALA A 63 -0.75 -6.93 9.68
N ASN A 64 0.56 -7.07 9.44
CA ASN A 64 1.18 -8.34 9.06
C ASN A 64 0.96 -9.45 10.09
N GLU A 65 0.87 -9.08 11.38
CA GLU A 65 0.63 -10.03 12.47
C GLU A 65 -0.75 -10.70 12.38
N PHE A 66 -1.71 -10.05 11.71
CA PHE A 66 -3.08 -10.53 11.57
C PHE A 66 -3.35 -11.29 10.28
N LEU A 67 -2.37 -11.38 9.37
CA LEU A 67 -2.53 -12.11 8.10
C LEU A 67 -3.01 -13.56 8.28
N PRO A 68 -2.49 -14.36 9.24
CA PRO A 68 -2.98 -15.72 9.44
C PRO A 68 -4.47 -15.77 9.81
N MET A 69 -4.91 -14.85 10.68
CA MET A 69 -6.31 -14.75 11.09
C MET A 69 -7.21 -14.31 9.92
N ILE A 70 -6.76 -13.36 9.10
CA ILE A 70 -7.49 -12.88 7.91
C ILE A 70 -7.65 -14.02 6.90
N ASP A 71 -6.60 -14.81 6.66
CA ASP A 71 -6.66 -15.97 5.75
C ASP A 71 -7.64 -17.04 6.20
N GLU A 72 -7.72 -17.29 7.51
CA GLU A 72 -8.71 -18.20 8.09
C GLU A 72 -10.14 -17.68 7.89
N ILE A 73 -10.38 -16.40 8.22
CA ILE A 73 -11.70 -15.76 8.04
C ILE A 73 -12.12 -15.80 6.57
N TYR A 74 -11.19 -15.51 5.64
CA TYR A 74 -11.45 -15.54 4.20
C TYR A 74 -11.95 -16.92 3.75
N LYS A 75 -11.29 -18.00 4.17
CA LYS A 75 -11.73 -19.38 3.87
C LYS A 75 -13.10 -19.69 4.44
N VAL A 76 -13.37 -19.29 5.68
CA VAL A 76 -14.68 -19.49 6.33
C VAL A 76 -15.77 -18.75 5.57
N LEU A 77 -15.51 -17.52 5.15
CA LEU A 77 -16.48 -16.72 4.38
C LEU A 77 -16.75 -17.35 3.01
N LEU A 78 -15.71 -17.78 2.29
CA LEU A 78 -15.85 -18.45 1.00
C LEU A 78 -16.77 -19.68 1.08
N GLU A 79 -16.62 -20.51 2.11
CA GLU A 79 -17.48 -21.67 2.31
C GLU A 79 -18.93 -21.27 2.60
N LYS A 80 -19.14 -20.27 3.47
CA LYS A 80 -20.49 -19.81 3.85
C LYS A 80 -21.26 -19.18 2.69
N ILE A 81 -20.59 -18.47 1.80
CA ILE A 81 -21.27 -17.77 0.69
C ILE A 81 -21.60 -18.67 -0.50
N LYS A 82 -21.15 -19.94 -0.53
CA LYS A 82 -21.44 -20.89 -1.63
C LYS A 82 -22.93 -21.06 -1.92
N SER A 83 -23.77 -20.94 -0.88
CA SER A 83 -25.22 -21.07 -0.98
C SER A 83 -25.93 -19.80 -1.46
N ILE A 84 -25.21 -18.69 -1.65
CA ILE A 84 -25.77 -17.38 -2.02
C ILE A 84 -25.30 -17.04 -3.44
N PRO A 85 -26.13 -17.29 -4.47
CA PRO A 85 -25.77 -16.97 -5.85
C PRO A 85 -25.43 -15.48 -6.02
N GLY A 86 -24.30 -15.21 -6.67
CA GLY A 86 -23.82 -13.86 -6.93
C GLY A 86 -23.00 -13.23 -5.79
N ALA A 87 -22.92 -13.84 -4.61
CA ALA A 87 -22.05 -13.36 -3.53
C ALA A 87 -20.57 -13.59 -3.87
N LYS A 88 -19.71 -12.65 -3.44
CA LYS A 88 -18.25 -12.73 -3.58
C LYS A 88 -17.59 -12.23 -2.31
N VAL A 89 -16.49 -12.87 -1.92
CA VAL A 89 -15.60 -12.39 -0.85
C VAL A 89 -14.36 -11.82 -1.53
N GLU A 90 -14.03 -10.57 -1.22
CA GLU A 90 -12.84 -9.87 -1.71
C GLU A 90 -11.83 -9.78 -0.58
N ASN A 91 -10.58 -10.19 -0.85
CA ASN A 91 -9.43 -9.98 0.03
C ASN A 91 -8.46 -9.07 -0.74
N ASN A 92 -8.15 -7.90 -0.19
CA ASN A 92 -7.51 -6.77 -0.87
C ASN A 92 -6.07 -6.51 -0.41
#